data_AF-A0A1G3UH99-F1
#
_entry.id   AF-A0A1G3UH99-F1
#
_cell.length_a   1.000
_cell.length_b   1.000
_cell.length_c   1.000
_cell.angle_alpha   90.00
_cell.angle_beta   90.00
_cell.angle_gamma   90.00
#
_symmetry.space_group_name_H-M   'P 1'
#
loop_
_entity.id
_entity.type
_entity.pdbx_description
1 polymer ?
#
loop_
_entity_poly.entity_id
_entity_poly.type
_entity_poly.pdbx_seq_one_letter_code
_entity_poly.pdbx_strand_id
1 'polypeptide(L)'
;MHPSLTKAKIFTILALIILSVSFTFPMVAFHSALNKIHDGRESEISSFTKTVWNIYNQGRYKSQTTDKSAHNDLDKMIGSASEIGVASMPIWAVSLEAPNYPKEAFPDGIPVFFHFDGFSGEVHEMNTINHYVGMDPMWIGGQIEREIGIYALLFLSLIMIYFIAYNAKFLTYFMLIPSALPLLFIADYSYWLYWFGHNLHNWGAFTIKPFMPTVFGDGKIAQFTTHSYPTIGFYLLVAISLLSLLAFFAKQKALKEMK
;
A
#
# COMPACT_ATOMS: atom_id res chain seq x y z
N MET A 1 -16.09 34.21 -8.35
CA MET A 1 -16.07 33.00 -7.49
C MET A 1 -15.42 33.38 -6.17
N HIS A 2 -16.03 33.03 -5.02
CA HIS A 2 -15.48 33.38 -3.70
C HIS A 2 -14.03 32.85 -3.56
N PRO A 3 -13.03 33.64 -3.12
CA PRO A 3 -11.63 33.23 -3.10
C PRO A 3 -11.38 31.90 -2.36
N SER A 4 -12.08 31.66 -1.25
CA SER A 4 -11.97 30.40 -0.49
C SER A 4 -12.54 29.19 -1.24
N LEU A 5 -13.52 29.36 -2.15
CA LEU A 5 -13.98 28.27 -3.02
C LEU A 5 -12.91 27.91 -4.07
N THR A 6 -12.18 28.90 -4.60
CA THR A 6 -11.05 28.66 -5.50
C THR A 6 -9.97 27.85 -4.81
N LYS A 7 -9.59 28.25 -3.58
CA LYS A 7 -8.62 27.50 -2.76
C LYS A 7 -9.09 26.07 -2.51
N ALA A 8 -10.35 25.88 -2.12
CA ALA A 8 -10.91 24.54 -1.90
C ALA A 8 -10.77 23.64 -3.13
N LYS A 9 -11.11 24.16 -4.33
CA LYS A 9 -10.95 23.42 -5.59
C LYS A 9 -9.49 23.07 -5.88
N ILE A 10 -8.57 24.02 -5.70
CA ILE A 10 -7.13 23.79 -5.93
C ILE A 10 -6.62 22.67 -5.01
N PHE A 11 -6.92 22.74 -3.71
CA PHE A 11 -6.49 21.71 -2.77
C PHE A 11 -7.06 20.33 -3.13
N THR A 12 -8.35 20.25 -3.49
CA THR A 12 -8.95 18.98 -3.91
C THR A 12 -8.37 18.46 -5.22
N ILE A 13 -8.07 19.31 -6.20
CA ILE A 13 -7.44 18.89 -7.47
C ILE A 13 -6.05 18.30 -7.19
N LEU A 14 -5.25 18.96 -6.35
CA LEU A 14 -3.93 18.43 -5.96
C LEU A 14 -4.05 17.08 -5.24
N ALA A 15 -4.98 16.96 -4.28
CA ALA A 15 -5.23 15.70 -3.58
C ALA A 15 -5.65 14.58 -4.54
N LEU A 16 -6.54 14.89 -5.49
CA LEU A 16 -7.04 13.95 -6.48
C LEU A 16 -5.94 13.49 -7.44
N ILE A 17 -5.05 14.39 -7.88
CA ILE A 17 -3.89 14.02 -8.72
C ILE A 17 -2.98 13.07 -7.96
N ILE A 18 -2.64 13.38 -6.70
CA ILE A 18 -1.79 12.51 -5.87
C ILE A 18 -2.45 11.14 -5.68
N LEU A 19 -3.73 11.10 -5.28
CA LEU A 19 -4.48 9.85 -5.11
C LEU A 19 -4.55 9.03 -6.40
N SER A 20 -4.75 9.70 -7.54
CA SER A 20 -4.90 9.04 -8.84
C SER A 20 -3.58 8.44 -9.29
N VAL A 21 -2.51 9.23 -9.31
CA VAL A 21 -1.20 8.78 -9.80
C VAL A 21 -0.59 7.75 -8.86
N SER A 22 -0.64 7.95 -7.55
CA SER A 22 0.08 7.07 -6.63
C SER A 22 -0.62 5.74 -6.36
N PHE A 23 -1.95 5.69 -6.43
CA PHE A 23 -2.73 4.53 -6.00
C PHE A 23 -3.80 4.12 -7.02
N THR A 24 -4.74 5.00 -7.34
CA THR A 24 -5.95 4.60 -8.09
C THR A 24 -5.62 4.10 -9.50
N PHE A 25 -4.84 4.86 -10.27
CA PHE A 25 -4.45 4.48 -11.62
C PHE A 25 -3.64 3.18 -11.68
N PRO A 26 -2.52 3.02 -10.94
CA PRO A 26 -1.76 1.78 -11.01
C PRO A 26 -2.56 0.56 -10.50
N MET A 27 -3.43 0.72 -9.49
CA MET A 27 -4.32 -0.35 -9.03
C MET A 27 -5.31 -0.77 -10.12
N VAL A 28 -5.92 0.19 -10.81
CA VAL A 28 -6.88 -0.10 -11.91
C VAL A 28 -6.17 -0.73 -13.10
N ALA A 29 -5.03 -0.17 -13.52
CA ALA A 29 -4.29 -0.66 -14.67
C ALA A 29 -3.69 -2.06 -14.47
N PHE A 30 -3.37 -2.42 -13.22
CA PHE A 30 -2.79 -3.70 -12.82
C PHE A 30 -3.80 -4.65 -12.16
N HIS A 31 -5.10 -4.30 -12.17
CA HIS A 31 -6.13 -5.09 -11.52
C HIS A 31 -6.18 -6.52 -12.07
N SER A 32 -6.22 -7.51 -11.17
CA SER A 32 -6.23 -8.94 -11.47
C SER A 32 -5.00 -9.48 -12.22
N ALA A 33 -3.97 -8.67 -12.49
CA ALA A 33 -2.78 -9.13 -13.22
C ALA A 33 -2.02 -10.22 -12.47
N LEU A 34 -1.83 -10.05 -11.15
CA LEU A 34 -1.19 -11.09 -10.31
C LEU A 34 -1.98 -12.40 -10.29
N ASN A 35 -3.32 -12.34 -10.21
CA ASN A 35 -4.16 -13.53 -10.25
C ASN A 35 -4.01 -14.26 -11.59
N LYS A 36 -3.98 -13.53 -12.71
CA LYS A 36 -3.73 -14.11 -14.03
C LYS A 36 -2.35 -14.78 -14.12
N ILE A 37 -1.32 -14.19 -13.52
CA ILE A 37 0.01 -14.81 -13.45
C ILE A 37 -0.05 -16.10 -12.64
N HIS A 38 -0.70 -16.07 -11.48
CA HIS A 38 -0.86 -17.25 -10.63
C HIS A 38 -1.62 -18.39 -11.33
N ASP A 39 -2.64 -18.05 -12.11
CA ASP A 39 -3.49 -19.01 -12.81
C ASP A 39 -2.89 -19.52 -14.15
N GLY A 40 -1.68 -19.10 -14.54
CA GLY A 40 -1.08 -19.46 -15.84
C GLY A 40 -1.80 -18.82 -17.05
N ARG A 41 -2.40 -17.65 -16.84
CA ARG A 41 -3.18 -16.88 -17.83
C ARG A 41 -2.48 -15.59 -18.23
N GLU A 42 -1.17 -15.63 -18.36
CA GLU A 42 -0.32 -14.44 -18.64
C GLU A 42 -0.57 -13.86 -20.04
N SER A 43 -1.04 -14.70 -20.97
CA SER A 43 -1.48 -14.27 -22.30
C SER A 43 -2.69 -13.32 -22.27
N GLU A 44 -3.47 -13.32 -21.18
CA GLU A 44 -4.60 -12.41 -20.98
C GLU A 44 -4.18 -11.04 -20.39
N ILE A 45 -2.88 -10.83 -20.13
CA ILE A 45 -2.37 -9.57 -19.59
C ILE A 45 -2.07 -8.62 -20.75
N SER A 46 -2.76 -7.49 -20.78
CA SER A 46 -2.61 -6.50 -21.85
C SER A 46 -1.21 -5.86 -21.87
N SER A 47 -0.75 -5.43 -23.05
CA SER A 47 0.49 -4.66 -23.19
C SER A 47 0.48 -3.36 -22.39
N PHE A 48 -0.69 -2.73 -22.28
CA PHE A 48 -0.91 -1.55 -21.44
C PHE A 48 -0.62 -1.85 -19.96
N THR A 49 -1.20 -2.92 -19.41
CA THR A 49 -0.96 -3.37 -18.04
C THR A 49 0.52 -3.62 -17.77
N LYS A 50 1.21 -4.31 -18.69
CA LYS A 50 2.66 -4.58 -18.60
C LYS A 50 3.47 -3.29 -18.57
N THR A 51 3.16 -2.36 -19.47
CA THR A 51 3.84 -1.05 -19.55
C THR A 51 3.64 -0.24 -18.28
N VAL A 52 2.41 -0.19 -17.75
CA VAL A 52 2.12 0.51 -16.50
C VAL A 52 2.93 -0.11 -15.36
N TRP A 53 2.93 -1.44 -15.23
CA TRP A 53 3.73 -2.10 -14.18
C TRP A 53 5.22 -1.78 -14.30
N ASN A 54 5.79 -1.86 -15.52
CA ASN A 54 7.20 -1.57 -15.79
C ASN A 54 7.59 -0.14 -15.41
N ILE A 55 6.72 0.84 -15.69
CA ILE A 55 6.94 2.25 -15.33
C ILE A 55 6.88 2.44 -13.81
N TYR A 56 5.84 1.90 -13.18
CA TYR A 56 5.63 2.10 -11.74
C TYR A 56 6.69 1.39 -10.90
N ASN A 57 7.27 0.31 -11.39
CA ASN A 57 8.28 -0.47 -10.67
C ASN A 57 9.71 0.04 -10.78
N GLN A 58 9.96 1.07 -11.60
CA GLN A 58 11.29 1.69 -11.71
C GLN A 58 11.80 2.18 -10.36
N GLY A 59 13.07 1.90 -10.08
CA GLY A 59 13.72 2.32 -8.83
C GLY A 59 13.19 1.66 -7.55
N ARG A 60 12.25 0.71 -7.65
CA ARG A 60 11.78 -0.08 -6.51
C ARG A 60 12.66 -1.29 -6.27
N TYR A 61 12.61 -1.81 -5.05
CA TYR A 61 13.23 -3.08 -4.70
C TYR A 61 12.83 -4.20 -5.68
N LYS A 62 13.77 -5.11 -5.94
CA LYS A 62 13.58 -6.37 -6.67
C LYS A 62 14.28 -7.45 -5.87
N SER A 63 13.67 -8.63 -5.79
CA SER A 63 14.20 -9.75 -5.01
C SER A 63 15.63 -10.06 -5.42
N GLN A 64 16.47 -10.43 -4.46
CA GLN A 64 17.87 -10.80 -4.70
C GLN A 64 17.99 -12.02 -5.64
N THR A 65 16.92 -12.82 -5.75
CA THR A 65 16.84 -13.98 -6.63
C THR A 65 16.43 -13.63 -8.06
N THR A 66 15.99 -12.39 -8.31
CA THR A 66 15.56 -11.94 -9.64
C THR A 66 16.78 -11.68 -10.53
N ASP A 67 16.75 -12.18 -11.76
CA ASP A 67 17.78 -11.84 -12.76
C ASP A 67 17.75 -10.33 -13.03
N LYS A 68 18.91 -9.68 -12.90
CA LYS A 68 19.10 -8.26 -13.19
C LYS A 68 18.67 -7.89 -14.62
N SER A 69 18.76 -8.82 -15.57
CA SER A 69 18.31 -8.62 -16.96
C SER A 69 16.78 -8.52 -17.12
N ALA A 70 16.04 -9.03 -16.13
CA ALA A 70 14.59 -9.03 -16.04
C ALA A 70 14.03 -7.84 -15.24
N HIS A 71 14.87 -7.08 -14.53
CA HIS A 71 14.43 -5.98 -13.68
C HIS A 71 13.52 -5.00 -14.43
N ASN A 72 12.34 -4.75 -13.85
CA ASN A 72 11.33 -3.82 -14.37
C ASN A 72 10.78 -4.18 -15.75
N ASP A 73 10.87 -5.45 -16.13
CA ASP A 73 10.26 -6.01 -17.32
C ASP A 73 9.35 -7.16 -16.90
N LEU A 74 8.04 -6.90 -16.87
CA LEU A 74 7.06 -7.85 -16.37
C LEU A 74 7.08 -9.17 -17.15
N ASP A 75 7.28 -9.13 -18.48
CA ASP A 75 7.31 -10.34 -19.30
C ASP A 75 8.52 -11.21 -18.96
N LYS A 76 9.69 -10.58 -18.78
CA LYS A 76 10.89 -11.31 -18.36
C LYS A 76 10.75 -11.86 -16.95
N MET A 77 10.22 -11.08 -16.01
CA MET A 77 10.04 -11.50 -14.62
C MET A 77 9.04 -12.65 -14.49
N ILE A 78 7.97 -12.65 -15.30
CA ILE A 78 7.08 -13.80 -15.43
C ILE A 78 7.87 -15.01 -15.96
N GLY A 79 8.60 -14.83 -17.07
CA GLY A 79 9.35 -15.91 -17.71
C GLY A 79 10.44 -16.53 -16.83
N SER A 80 11.05 -15.74 -15.94
CA SER A 80 12.04 -16.19 -14.96
C SER A 80 11.45 -16.61 -13.62
N ALA A 81 10.11 -16.71 -13.50
CA ALA A 81 9.40 -17.02 -12.26
C ALA A 81 9.86 -16.18 -11.05
N SER A 82 10.18 -14.91 -11.31
CA SER A 82 10.66 -13.98 -10.30
C SER A 82 9.52 -13.46 -9.44
N GLU A 83 9.86 -12.89 -8.28
CA GLU A 83 8.83 -12.31 -7.41
C GLU A 83 8.24 -11.03 -8.02
N ILE A 84 6.92 -10.99 -8.18
CA ILE A 84 6.19 -9.88 -8.80
C ILE A 84 5.24 -9.27 -7.78
N GLY A 85 5.50 -8.02 -7.41
CA GLY A 85 4.64 -7.23 -6.56
C GLY A 85 3.61 -6.40 -7.33
N VAL A 86 2.72 -5.73 -6.62
CA VAL A 86 1.73 -4.80 -7.20
C VAL A 86 2.36 -3.50 -7.72
N ALA A 87 1.62 -2.78 -8.57
CA ALA A 87 2.10 -1.54 -9.21
C ALA A 87 1.87 -0.28 -8.36
N SER A 88 0.91 -0.28 -7.43
CA SER A 88 0.60 0.88 -6.58
C SER A 88 1.82 1.30 -5.74
N MET A 89 1.86 2.54 -5.23
CA MET A 89 2.98 2.96 -4.39
C MET A 89 2.99 2.20 -3.06
N PRO A 90 4.16 1.72 -2.59
CA PRO A 90 4.27 1.10 -1.27
C PRO A 90 3.92 2.15 -0.21
N ILE A 91 3.16 1.74 0.80
CA ILE A 91 2.71 2.61 1.90
C ILE A 91 3.64 2.42 3.10
N TRP A 92 3.94 1.16 3.44
CA TRP A 92 4.77 0.83 4.60
C TRP A 92 5.80 -0.24 4.24
N ALA A 93 6.96 -0.18 4.87
CA ALA A 93 8.01 -1.19 4.73
C ALA A 93 8.19 -1.92 6.06
N VAL A 94 8.34 -3.23 5.98
CA VAL A 94 8.83 -4.07 7.07
C VAL A 94 10.02 -4.84 6.54
N SER A 95 11.14 -4.79 7.23
CA SER A 95 12.24 -5.71 6.98
C SER A 95 12.60 -6.49 8.23
N LEU A 96 13.06 -7.72 8.02
CA LEU A 96 13.36 -8.65 9.09
C LEU A 96 14.79 -9.17 8.93
N GLU A 97 15.65 -8.85 9.90
CA GLU A 97 16.99 -9.43 10.00
C GLU A 97 16.89 -10.78 10.73
N ALA A 98 17.40 -11.82 10.09
CA ALA A 98 17.41 -13.18 10.61
C ALA A 98 18.85 -13.71 10.63
N PRO A 99 19.26 -14.52 11.64
CA PRO A 99 20.62 -15.05 11.73
C PRO A 99 21.07 -15.86 10.51
N ASN A 100 20.13 -16.50 9.81
CA ASN A 100 20.41 -17.37 8.68
C ASN A 100 20.47 -16.62 7.34
N TYR A 101 20.24 -15.30 7.33
CA TYR A 101 20.25 -14.49 6.11
C TYR A 101 21.47 -13.55 6.12
N PRO A 102 22.38 -13.67 5.14
CA PRO A 102 23.62 -12.90 5.13
C PRO A 102 23.37 -11.42 4.86
N LYS A 103 24.08 -10.54 5.59
CA LYS A 103 23.98 -9.08 5.42
C LYS A 103 24.48 -8.60 4.05
N GLU A 104 25.30 -9.40 3.38
CA GLU A 104 25.75 -9.12 2.02
C GLU A 104 24.60 -9.15 1.00
N ALA A 105 23.61 -10.03 1.21
CA ALA A 105 22.42 -10.13 0.37
C ALA A 105 21.28 -9.26 0.90
N PHE A 106 21.14 -9.17 2.23
CA PHE A 106 20.07 -8.48 2.92
C PHE A 106 20.64 -7.49 3.95
N PRO A 107 21.22 -6.36 3.50
CA PRO A 107 21.91 -5.42 4.38
C PRO A 107 20.99 -4.83 5.46
N ASP A 108 19.73 -4.61 5.09
CA ASP A 108 18.69 -4.05 5.96
C ASP A 108 17.64 -5.11 6.34
N GLY A 109 17.97 -6.40 6.25
CA GLY A 109 17.04 -7.51 6.41
C GLY A 109 16.20 -7.80 5.16
N ILE A 110 15.29 -8.76 5.27
CA ILE A 110 14.41 -9.23 4.19
C ILE A 110 13.21 -8.29 4.08
N PRO A 111 13.10 -7.44 3.04
CA PRO A 111 12.10 -6.39 3.00
C PRO A 111 10.80 -6.86 2.34
N VAL A 112 9.68 -6.48 2.93
CA VAL A 112 8.36 -6.51 2.32
C VAL A 112 7.71 -5.14 2.41
N PHE A 113 6.91 -4.82 1.40
CA PHE A 113 6.22 -3.55 1.28
C PHE A 113 4.72 -3.80 1.25
N PHE A 114 3.99 -3.01 2.03
CA PHE A 114 2.53 -3.05 2.14
C PHE A 114 1.92 -2.03 1.20
N HIS A 115 0.93 -2.46 0.44
CA HIS A 115 0.17 -1.64 -0.51
C HIS A 115 -1.32 -1.76 -0.23
N PHE A 116 -2.15 -0.87 -0.80
CA PHE A 116 -3.61 -1.00 -0.68
C PHE A 116 -4.15 -2.28 -1.34
N ASP A 117 -3.51 -2.74 -2.42
CA ASP A 117 -3.94 -3.85 -3.27
C ASP A 117 -3.08 -5.11 -3.13
N GLY A 118 -2.10 -5.12 -2.23
CA GLY A 118 -1.21 -6.28 -2.11
C GLY A 118 0.11 -5.99 -1.43
N PHE A 119 1.12 -6.73 -1.88
CA PHE A 119 2.47 -6.69 -1.35
C PHE A 119 3.50 -6.63 -2.48
N SER A 120 4.72 -6.24 -2.14
CA SER A 120 5.92 -6.42 -2.98
C SER A 120 7.14 -6.66 -2.08
N GLY A 121 8.27 -7.09 -2.63
CA GLY A 121 9.51 -7.26 -1.86
C GLY A 121 10.08 -8.68 -1.97
N GLU A 122 10.33 -9.29 -0.82
CA GLU A 122 10.69 -10.70 -0.60
C GLU A 122 9.56 -11.40 0.18
N VAL A 123 8.34 -11.34 -0.37
CA VAL A 123 7.12 -11.91 0.20
C VAL A 123 7.25 -13.43 0.35
N HIS A 124 7.92 -14.12 -0.57
CA HIS A 124 8.17 -15.55 -0.43
C HIS A 124 9.03 -15.87 0.80
N GLU A 125 10.17 -15.19 0.94
CA GLU A 125 11.07 -15.37 2.10
C GLU A 125 10.41 -14.96 3.41
N MET A 126 9.64 -13.87 3.41
CA MET A 126 8.87 -13.45 4.57
C MET A 126 7.83 -14.50 4.99
N ASN A 127 7.12 -15.10 4.04
CA ASN A 127 6.17 -16.18 4.33
C ASN A 127 6.87 -17.44 4.85
N THR A 128 8.06 -17.75 4.35
CA THR A 128 8.90 -18.83 4.89
C THR A 128 9.23 -18.57 6.35
N ILE A 129 9.63 -17.35 6.72
CA ILE A 129 9.90 -16.98 8.11
C ILE A 129 8.62 -17.03 8.96
N ASN A 130 7.51 -16.46 8.47
CA ASN A 130 6.22 -16.52 9.15
C ASN A 130 5.84 -17.96 9.50
N HIS A 131 5.98 -18.89 8.55
CA HIS A 131 5.74 -20.30 8.78
C HIS A 131 6.62 -20.87 9.91
N TYR A 132 7.93 -20.56 9.92
CA TYR A 132 8.85 -21.01 10.98
C TYR A 132 8.50 -20.49 12.38
N VAL A 133 7.89 -19.32 12.48
CA VAL A 133 7.46 -18.74 13.76
C VAL A 133 6.00 -19.03 14.12
N GLY A 134 5.32 -19.84 13.31
CA GLY A 134 3.91 -20.21 13.53
C GLY A 134 2.92 -19.13 13.10
N MET A 135 3.33 -18.10 12.38
CA MET A 135 2.45 -17.09 11.80
C MET A 135 1.85 -17.58 10.48
N ASP A 136 0.61 -17.17 10.21
CA ASP A 136 -0.02 -17.35 8.90
C ASP A 136 0.72 -16.58 7.79
N PRO A 137 0.60 -17.02 6.52
CA PRO A 137 1.17 -16.29 5.39
C PRO A 137 0.48 -14.93 5.19
N MET A 138 1.21 -13.95 4.67
CA MET A 138 0.80 -12.54 4.59
C MET A 138 -0.52 -12.32 3.84
N TRP A 139 -0.85 -13.17 2.87
CA TRP A 139 -2.08 -13.06 2.07
C TRP A 139 -3.36 -13.35 2.88
N ILE A 140 -3.24 -13.93 4.09
CA ILE A 140 -4.38 -14.11 5.02
C ILE A 140 -4.85 -12.78 5.59
N GLY A 141 -3.94 -11.85 5.84
CA GLY A 141 -4.29 -10.54 6.38
C GLY A 141 -5.06 -9.74 5.34
N GLY A 142 -5.96 -8.84 5.74
CA GLY A 142 -6.49 -7.75 4.93
C GLY A 142 -7.18 -8.14 3.61
N GLN A 143 -7.73 -9.36 3.49
CA GLN A 143 -8.24 -9.87 2.21
C GLN A 143 -9.36 -8.99 1.66
N ILE A 144 -10.38 -8.72 2.49
CA ILE A 144 -11.53 -7.91 2.09
C ILE A 144 -11.06 -6.49 1.77
N GLU A 145 -10.20 -5.91 2.62
CA GLU A 145 -9.67 -4.56 2.49
C GLU A 145 -8.92 -4.39 1.16
N ARG A 146 -8.09 -5.37 0.77
CA ARG A 146 -7.38 -5.36 -0.51
C ARG A 146 -8.31 -5.54 -1.71
N GLU A 147 -9.31 -6.41 -1.61
CA GLU A 147 -10.28 -6.64 -2.68
C GLU A 147 -11.15 -5.41 -2.93
N ILE A 148 -11.63 -4.77 -1.86
CA ILE A 148 -12.46 -3.57 -1.98
C ILE A 148 -11.64 -2.30 -2.21
N GLY A 149 -10.33 -2.33 -1.95
CA GLY A 149 -9.45 -1.16 -1.98
C GLY A 149 -9.55 -0.36 -3.28
N ILE A 150 -9.53 -1.04 -4.43
CA ILE A 150 -9.69 -0.39 -5.75
C ILE A 150 -11.02 0.37 -5.86
N TYR A 151 -12.12 -0.24 -5.42
CA TYR A 151 -13.45 0.37 -5.48
C TYR A 151 -13.57 1.52 -4.47
N ALA A 152 -12.98 1.38 -3.29
CA ALA A 152 -12.94 2.42 -2.27
C ALA A 152 -12.18 3.67 -2.77
N LEU A 153 -11.02 3.49 -3.42
CA LEU A 153 -10.25 4.62 -3.95
C LEU A 153 -10.89 5.26 -5.19
N LEU A 154 -11.56 4.48 -6.04
CA LEU A 154 -12.38 5.01 -7.14
C LEU A 154 -13.55 5.84 -6.61
N PHE A 155 -14.27 5.33 -5.61
CA PHE A 155 -15.35 6.06 -4.95
C PHE A 155 -14.84 7.35 -4.28
N LEU A 156 -13.68 7.30 -3.65
CA LEU A 156 -13.02 8.47 -3.07
C LEU A 156 -12.65 9.52 -4.14
N SER A 157 -12.17 9.07 -5.30
CA SER A 157 -11.91 9.94 -6.45
C SER A 157 -13.20 10.60 -6.94
N LEU A 158 -14.32 9.87 -7.00
CA LEU A 158 -15.62 10.46 -7.32
C LEU A 158 -16.05 11.50 -6.29
N ILE A 159 -15.91 11.22 -4.99
CA ILE A 159 -16.19 12.21 -3.93
C ILE A 159 -15.43 13.52 -4.19
N MET A 160 -14.14 13.44 -4.52
CA MET A 160 -13.31 14.62 -4.81
C MET A 160 -13.79 15.37 -6.07
N ILE A 161 -14.18 14.64 -7.12
CA ILE A 161 -14.74 15.22 -8.36
C ILE A 161 -16.07 15.94 -8.06
N TYR A 162 -17.00 15.29 -7.34
CA TYR A 162 -18.27 15.89 -6.93
C TYR A 162 -18.06 17.11 -6.02
N PHE A 163 -17.08 17.04 -5.12
CA PHE A 163 -16.69 18.20 -4.31
C PHE A 163 -16.22 19.37 -5.17
N ILE A 164 -15.46 19.14 -6.25
CA ILE A 164 -15.02 20.22 -7.15
C ILE A 164 -16.21 20.78 -7.96
N ALA A 165 -17.09 19.91 -8.45
CA ALA A 165 -18.21 20.26 -9.31
C ALA A 165 -19.32 21.03 -8.58
N TYR A 166 -19.61 20.68 -7.33
CA TYR A 166 -20.77 21.19 -6.59
C TYR A 166 -20.40 21.90 -5.28
N ASN A 167 -21.08 23.01 -5.01
CA ASN A 167 -20.94 23.81 -3.78
C ASN A 167 -21.98 23.41 -2.72
N ALA A 168 -22.20 22.11 -2.51
CA ALA A 168 -23.17 21.61 -1.52
C ALA A 168 -22.51 21.41 -0.15
N LYS A 169 -23.16 21.89 0.92
CA LYS A 169 -22.66 21.76 2.30
C LYS A 169 -22.40 20.31 2.70
N PHE A 170 -23.30 19.40 2.32
CA PHE A 170 -23.17 17.97 2.62
C PHE A 170 -21.90 17.35 2.01
N LEU A 171 -21.60 17.66 0.74
CA LEU A 171 -20.40 17.17 0.05
C LEU A 171 -19.10 17.62 0.73
N THR A 172 -19.13 18.75 1.45
CA THR A 172 -17.97 19.21 2.20
C THR A 172 -17.53 18.18 3.23
N TYR A 173 -18.47 17.57 3.97
CA TYR A 173 -18.15 16.61 5.03
C TYR A 173 -17.49 15.32 4.51
N PHE A 174 -17.74 14.93 3.26
CA PHE A 174 -17.06 13.76 2.69
C PHE A 174 -15.54 13.94 2.55
N MET A 175 -15.01 15.17 2.55
CA MET A 175 -13.57 15.42 2.57
C MET A 175 -12.91 14.95 3.89
N LEU A 176 -13.69 14.65 4.93
CA LEU A 176 -13.16 14.04 6.16
C LEU A 176 -12.73 12.58 5.94
N ILE A 177 -13.28 11.88 4.95
CA ILE A 177 -12.89 10.51 4.60
C ILE A 177 -11.43 10.44 4.10
N PRO A 178 -11.02 11.16 3.01
CA PRO A 178 -9.61 11.17 2.59
C PRO A 178 -8.70 11.79 3.65
N SER A 179 -9.21 12.70 4.48
CA SER A 179 -8.49 13.26 5.63
C SER A 179 -8.13 12.21 6.68
N ALA A 180 -8.94 11.18 6.85
CA ALA A 180 -8.72 10.12 7.82
C ALA A 180 -7.80 8.98 7.30
N LEU A 181 -7.47 8.95 6.00
CA LEU A 181 -6.75 7.82 5.39
C LEU A 181 -5.45 7.40 6.12
N PRO A 182 -4.54 8.30 6.52
CA PRO A 182 -3.34 7.89 7.26
C PRO A 182 -3.67 7.17 8.57
N LEU A 183 -4.69 7.64 9.30
CA LEU A 183 -5.10 7.04 10.56
C LEU A 183 -5.79 5.69 10.33
N LEU A 184 -6.65 5.60 9.31
CA LEU A 184 -7.31 4.35 8.92
C LEU A 184 -6.28 3.29 8.52
N PHE A 185 -5.27 3.68 7.73
CA PHE A 185 -4.18 2.78 7.34
C PHE A 185 -3.41 2.26 8.56
N ILE A 186 -2.97 3.14 9.47
CA ILE A 186 -2.22 2.71 10.67
C ILE A 186 -3.09 1.81 11.56
N ALA A 187 -4.37 2.14 11.72
CA ALA A 187 -5.29 1.34 12.52
C ALA A 187 -5.47 -0.08 11.94
N ASP A 188 -5.74 -0.18 10.64
CA ASP A 188 -5.92 -1.45 9.94
C ASP A 188 -4.62 -2.28 9.91
N TYR A 189 -3.50 -1.65 9.54
CA TYR A 189 -2.18 -2.28 9.56
C TYR A 189 -1.82 -2.81 10.96
N SER A 190 -2.01 -2.01 12.00
CA SER A 190 -1.73 -2.43 13.39
C SER A 190 -2.66 -3.55 13.83
N TYR A 191 -3.93 -3.52 13.42
CA TYR A 191 -4.88 -4.59 13.72
C TYR A 191 -4.42 -5.92 13.12
N TRP A 192 -4.03 -5.94 11.84
CA TRP A 192 -3.57 -7.16 11.20
C TRP A 192 -2.27 -7.67 11.79
N LEU A 193 -1.31 -6.80 12.11
CA LEU A 193 -0.10 -7.19 12.83
C LEU A 193 -0.44 -7.84 14.19
N TYR A 194 -1.32 -7.20 14.97
CA TYR A 194 -1.79 -7.76 16.24
C TYR A 194 -2.40 -9.14 16.03
N TRP A 195 -3.28 -9.28 15.03
CA TRP A 195 -3.92 -10.55 14.71
C TRP A 195 -2.90 -11.64 14.39
N PHE A 196 -1.94 -11.39 13.51
CA PHE A 196 -0.91 -12.37 13.17
C PHE A 196 -0.05 -12.75 14.38
N GLY A 197 0.31 -11.79 15.24
CA GLY A 197 1.12 -12.06 16.43
C GLY A 197 0.36 -12.75 17.57
N HIS A 198 -0.98 -12.79 17.52
CA HIS A 198 -1.83 -13.42 18.55
C HIS A 198 -2.57 -14.67 18.09
N ASN A 199 -2.57 -14.97 16.78
CA ASN A 199 -3.14 -16.18 16.19
C ASN A 199 -2.03 -17.11 15.69
N LEU A 200 -1.05 -17.37 16.56
CA LEU A 200 0.08 -18.26 16.25
C LEU A 200 -0.33 -19.73 16.33
N HIS A 201 0.20 -20.53 15.40
CA HIS A 201 -0.03 -21.96 15.31
C HIS A 201 1.10 -22.78 15.94
N ASN A 202 0.78 -24.01 16.33
CA ASN A 202 1.72 -24.93 16.96
C ASN A 202 2.65 -25.65 15.96
N TRP A 203 2.53 -25.39 14.65
CA TRP A 203 3.40 -25.95 13.62
C TRP A 203 4.76 -25.24 13.51
N GLY A 204 4.92 -24.08 14.15
CA GLY A 204 6.16 -23.31 14.08
C GLY A 204 7.34 -24.09 14.64
N ALA A 205 8.51 -23.96 14.01
CA ALA A 205 9.75 -24.54 14.53
C ALA A 205 10.15 -23.92 15.89
N PHE A 206 9.68 -22.70 16.17
CA PHE A 206 9.87 -22.02 17.44
C PHE A 206 8.53 -21.77 18.13
N THR A 207 8.42 -22.15 19.40
CA THR A 207 7.27 -21.76 20.23
C THR A 207 7.45 -20.32 20.70
N ILE A 208 6.84 -19.37 20.00
CA ILE A 208 6.83 -17.96 20.37
C ILE A 208 5.54 -17.66 21.14
N LYS A 209 5.65 -16.93 22.25
CA LYS A 209 4.46 -16.43 22.96
C LYS A 209 3.77 -15.37 22.10
N PRO A 210 2.43 -15.24 22.18
CA PRO A 210 1.73 -14.15 21.53
C PRO A 210 2.42 -12.79 21.76
N PHE A 211 2.57 -12.03 20.70
CA PHE A 211 3.32 -10.77 20.72
C PHE A 211 2.69 -9.75 19.76
N MET A 212 3.06 -8.49 19.91
CA MET A 212 2.72 -7.44 18.95
C MET A 212 3.90 -7.26 18.00
N PRO A 213 3.78 -7.58 16.70
CA PRO A 213 4.79 -7.20 15.73
C PRO A 213 5.00 -5.68 15.73
N THR A 214 6.22 -5.24 15.47
CA THR A 214 6.56 -3.82 15.49
C THR A 214 5.76 -3.04 14.45
N VAL A 215 4.91 -2.12 14.91
CA VAL A 215 4.13 -1.24 14.03
C VAL A 215 5.01 -0.14 13.43
N PHE A 216 5.87 0.46 14.24
CA PHE A 216 6.76 1.55 13.84
C PHE A 216 8.05 1.50 14.65
N GLY A 217 9.16 1.74 13.97
CA GLY A 217 10.51 1.72 14.55
C GLY A 217 11.16 0.36 14.48
N ASP A 218 12.19 0.19 15.30
CA ASP A 218 12.92 -1.06 15.44
C ASP A 218 12.35 -1.87 16.60
N GLY A 219 12.21 -3.18 16.40
CA GLY A 219 11.86 -4.10 17.46
C GLY A 219 12.57 -5.43 17.32
N LYS A 220 12.35 -6.30 18.32
CA LYS A 220 13.02 -7.59 18.38
C LYS A 220 12.05 -8.66 18.83
N ILE A 221 12.00 -9.76 18.07
CA ILE A 221 11.18 -10.92 18.38
C ILE A 221 12.10 -12.15 18.27
N ALA A 222 12.34 -12.80 19.41
CA ALA A 222 13.33 -13.88 19.51
C ALA A 222 14.70 -13.44 18.95
N GLN A 223 15.17 -14.12 17.90
CA GLN A 223 16.45 -13.83 17.23
C GLN A 223 16.29 -12.88 16.03
N PHE A 224 15.07 -12.43 15.74
CA PHE A 224 14.77 -11.57 14.62
C PHE A 224 14.72 -10.11 15.06
N THR A 225 15.39 -9.24 14.29
CA THR A 225 15.24 -7.79 14.40
C THR A 225 14.28 -7.34 13.31
N THR A 226 13.30 -6.52 13.65
CA THR A 226 12.32 -5.99 12.71
C THR A 226 12.49 -4.48 12.60
N HIS A 227 12.54 -3.98 11.36
CA HIS A 227 12.51 -2.56 11.04
C HIS A 227 11.19 -2.23 10.37
N SER A 228 10.39 -1.34 10.94
CA SER A 228 9.06 -1.00 10.40
C SER A 228 8.91 0.50 10.23
N TYR A 229 8.82 0.96 8.98
CA TYR A 229 8.87 2.39 8.67
C TYR A 229 7.92 2.79 7.53
N PRO A 230 7.40 4.03 7.56
CA PRO A 230 6.65 4.59 6.44
C PRO A 230 7.52 4.68 5.20
N THR A 231 6.91 4.46 4.05
CA THR A 231 7.54 4.70 2.75
C THR A 231 6.84 5.86 2.04
N ILE A 232 7.22 6.14 0.79
CA ILE A 232 6.69 7.28 0.03
C ILE A 232 5.16 7.29 -0.03
N GLY A 233 4.49 6.14 -0.13
CA GLY A 233 3.03 6.07 -0.16
C GLY A 233 2.38 6.59 1.11
N PHE A 234 2.94 6.31 2.30
CA PHE A 234 2.37 6.86 3.53
C PHE A 234 2.49 8.39 3.59
N TYR A 235 3.61 8.97 3.17
CA TYR A 235 3.74 10.42 3.07
C TYR A 235 2.78 11.03 2.05
N LEU A 236 2.50 10.34 0.94
CA LEU A 236 1.49 10.75 -0.04
C LEU A 236 0.07 10.69 0.57
N LEU A 237 -0.24 9.70 1.42
CA LEU A 237 -1.49 9.67 2.19
C LEU A 237 -1.61 10.86 3.14
N VAL A 238 -0.53 11.22 3.83
CA VAL A 238 -0.50 12.42 4.69
C VAL A 238 -0.74 13.69 3.86
N ALA A 239 -0.12 13.80 2.69
CA ALA A 239 -0.36 14.93 1.78
C ALA A 239 -1.83 15.00 1.31
N ILE A 240 -2.41 13.87 0.87
CA ILE A 240 -3.83 13.78 0.51
C ILE A 240 -4.72 14.20 1.67
N SER A 241 -4.40 13.76 2.89
CA SER A 241 -5.15 14.08 4.10
C SER A 241 -5.13 15.57 4.41
N LEU A 242 -3.95 16.18 4.43
CA LEU A 242 -3.79 17.61 4.70
C LEU A 242 -4.47 18.47 3.65
N LEU A 243 -4.31 18.16 2.36
CA LEU A 243 -4.98 18.87 1.27
C LEU A 243 -6.51 18.74 1.37
N SER A 244 -7.02 17.57 1.77
CA SER A 244 -8.44 17.34 1.98
C SER A 244 -9.01 18.14 3.16
N LEU A 245 -8.28 18.23 4.27
CA LEU A 245 -8.64 19.09 5.41
C LEU A 245 -8.64 20.57 5.02
N LEU A 246 -7.62 21.02 4.29
CA LEU A 246 -7.56 22.40 3.80
C LEU A 246 -8.73 22.71 2.87
N ALA A 247 -9.09 21.78 1.98
CA ALA A 247 -10.27 21.92 1.13
C ALA A 247 -11.57 22.01 1.93
N PHE A 248 -11.73 21.15 2.95
CA PHE A 248 -12.85 21.16 3.88
C PHE A 248 -13.02 22.54 4.53
N PHE A 249 -11.99 23.03 5.21
CA PHE A 249 -12.05 24.32 5.93
C PHE A 249 -12.26 25.50 4.98
N ALA A 250 -11.61 25.50 3.81
CA ALA A 250 -11.76 26.56 2.82
C ALA A 250 -13.20 26.66 2.28
N LYS A 251 -13.85 25.51 2.01
CA LYS A 251 -15.26 25.50 1.58
C LYS A 251 -16.22 25.86 2.72
N GLN A 252 -15.99 25.37 3.94
CA GLN A 252 -16.80 25.76 5.11
C GLN A 252 -16.78 27.27 5.33
N LYS A 253 -15.60 27.89 5.24
CA LYS A 253 -15.44 29.35 5.34
C LYS A 253 -16.27 30.07 4.27
N ALA A 254 -16.14 29.68 3.00
CA ALA A 254 -16.91 30.29 1.92
C ALA A 254 -18.43 30.17 2.12
N LEU A 255 -18.91 28.98 2.48
CA LEU A 255 -20.35 28.73 2.69
C LEU A 255 -20.91 29.52 3.88
N LYS A 256 -20.07 29.89 4.87
CA LYS A 256 -20.47 30.76 5.98
C LYS A 256 -20.50 32.24 5.59
N GLU A 257 -19.54 32.69 4.78
CA GLU A 257 -19.41 34.09 4.33
C GLU A 257 -20.39 34.45 3.20
N MET A 258 -20.90 33.45 2.47
CA MET A 258 -21.91 33.61 1.41
C MET A 258 -23.35 33.51 1.90
N LYS A 259 -23.56 33.18 3.17
CA LYS A 259 -24.86 33.21 3.85
C LYS A 259 -25.10 34.58 4.44
#